data_AF-A2RU14-F1
#
_entry.id   AF-A2RU14-F1
#
_cell.length_a   1.000
_cell.length_b   1.000
_cell.length_c   1.000
_cell.angle_alpha   90.00
_cell.angle_beta   90.00
_cell.angle_gamma   90.00
#
_symmetry.space_group_name_H-M   'P 1'
#
loop_
_entity.id
_entity.type
_entity.pdbx_description
1 polymer ?
#
loop_
_entity_poly.entity_id
_entity_poly.type
_entity_poly.pdbx_seq_one_letter_code
_entity_poly.pdbx_strand_id
1 'polypeptide(L)'
;MAGTVLGVGAGVFILALLWVAVLLLCVLLSRASGAARFSVIFLFFGAVIITSVLLLFPRAGEFPAPEVEVKIVDDFFIGRYVLLAFLSAIFLGGLFLVLIHYVLEPIYAKPLHSY
;
A
#
# COMPACT_ATOMS: atom_id res chain seq x y z
N MET A 1 16.02 -24.01 16.87
CA MET A 1 14.56 -23.83 17.00
C MET A 1 14.19 -22.41 17.47
N ALA A 2 14.82 -21.34 16.96
CA ALA A 2 14.68 -19.98 17.53
C ALA A 2 13.42 -19.21 17.08
N GLY A 3 12.44 -19.86 16.44
CA GLY A 3 11.29 -19.19 15.82
C GLY A 3 9.97 -19.92 15.99
N THR A 4 9.86 -20.82 16.96
CA THR A 4 8.60 -21.51 17.30
C THR A 4 8.00 -20.91 18.57
N VAL A 5 6.70 -20.64 18.53
CA VAL A 5 5.89 -20.21 19.69
C VAL A 5 4.95 -21.36 20.00
N LEU A 6 5.00 -21.91 21.23
CA LEU A 6 4.20 -23.08 21.65
C LEU A 6 4.38 -24.32 20.75
N GLY A 7 5.56 -24.50 20.16
CA GLY A 7 5.83 -25.60 19.22
C GLY A 7 5.30 -25.38 17.80
N VAL A 8 4.58 -24.30 17.56
CA VAL A 8 4.06 -23.90 16.25
C VAL A 8 5.02 -22.87 15.62
N GLY A 9 5.22 -22.91 14.30
CA GLY A 9 6.04 -21.92 13.60
C GLY A 9 5.48 -20.50 13.75
N ALA A 10 6.35 -19.50 13.90
CA ALA A 10 5.97 -18.09 14.09
C ALA A 10 4.95 -17.59 13.05
N GLY A 11 5.05 -18.00 11.78
CA GLY A 11 4.10 -17.60 10.73
C GLY A 11 2.66 -18.03 11.01
N VAL A 12 2.44 -19.28 11.44
CA VAL A 12 1.10 -19.79 11.79
C VAL A 12 0.57 -19.09 13.04
N PHE A 13 1.44 -18.83 14.02
CA PHE A 13 1.08 -18.09 15.21
C PHE A 13 0.63 -16.65 14.88
N ILE A 14 1.34 -15.95 14.00
CA ILE A 14 0.97 -14.60 13.52
C ILE A 14 -0.37 -14.65 12.78
N LEU A 15 -0.57 -15.62 11.88
CA LEU A 15 -1.85 -15.78 11.18
C LEU A 15 -3.01 -16.02 12.14
N ALA A 16 -2.82 -16.89 13.14
CA ALA A 16 -3.84 -17.14 14.15
C ALA A 16 -4.20 -15.87 14.92
N LEU A 17 -3.21 -15.12 15.41
CA LEU A 17 -3.45 -13.85 16.11
C LEU A 17 -4.17 -12.83 15.23
N LEU A 18 -3.77 -12.72 13.96
CA LEU A 18 -4.41 -11.82 13.00
C LEU A 18 -5.90 -12.15 12.85
N TRP A 19 -6.24 -13.42 12.61
CA TRP A 19 -7.65 -13.82 12.42
C TRP A 19 -8.47 -13.68 13.70
N VAL A 20 -7.90 -13.99 14.87
CA VAL A 20 -8.57 -13.75 16.16
C VAL A 20 -8.85 -12.26 16.36
N ALA A 21 -7.86 -11.39 16.11
CA ALA A 21 -8.04 -9.93 16.23
C ALA A 21 -9.09 -9.40 15.25
N VAL A 22 -9.08 -9.87 14.00
CA VAL A 22 -10.08 -9.49 12.98
C VAL A 22 -11.47 -9.94 13.41
N LEU A 23 -11.65 -11.18 13.86
CA LEU A 23 -12.94 -11.67 14.33
C LEU A 23 -13.46 -10.86 15.53
N LEU A 24 -12.59 -10.53 16.49
CA LEU A 24 -12.94 -9.68 17.62
C LEU A 24 -13.38 -8.28 17.17
N LEU A 25 -12.63 -7.67 16.25
CA LEU A 25 -13.01 -6.36 15.68
C LEU A 25 -14.33 -6.42 14.92
N CYS A 26 -14.60 -7.49 14.17
CA CYS A 26 -15.88 -7.71 13.50
C CYS A 26 -17.04 -7.77 14.50
N VAL A 27 -16.88 -8.49 15.62
CA VAL A 27 -17.91 -8.55 16.68
C VAL A 27 -18.12 -7.18 17.32
N LEU A 28 -17.06 -6.43 17.60
CA LEU A 28 -17.16 -5.08 18.17
C LEU A 28 -17.85 -4.10 17.19
N LEU A 29 -17.46 -4.12 15.92
CA LEU A 29 -18.04 -3.25 14.89
C LEU A 29 -19.47 -3.64 14.51
N SER A 30 -19.87 -4.89 14.69
CA SER A 30 -21.27 -5.32 14.50
C SER A 30 -22.22 -4.64 15.49
N ARG A 31 -21.70 -4.17 16.63
CA ARG A 31 -22.47 -3.38 17.62
C ARG A 31 -22.52 -1.88 17.28
N ALA A 32 -21.69 -1.41 16.35
CA ALA A 32 -21.66 0.00 15.98
C ALA A 32 -22.81 0.33 15.03
N SER A 33 -23.47 1.47 15.25
CA SER A 33 -24.53 1.97 14.38
C SER A 33 -23.97 2.75 13.19
N GLY A 34 -24.67 2.71 12.05
CA GLY A 34 -24.36 3.55 10.89
C GLY A 34 -23.27 2.98 9.96
N ALA A 35 -22.50 3.87 9.32
CA ALA A 35 -21.53 3.51 8.29
C ALA A 35 -20.37 2.63 8.79
N ALA A 36 -20.08 2.65 10.10
CA ALA A 36 -19.01 1.86 10.71
C ALA A 36 -19.18 0.34 10.48
N ARG A 37 -20.41 -0.16 10.34
CA ARG A 37 -20.66 -1.59 10.04
C ARG A 37 -20.05 -2.04 8.70
N PHE A 38 -19.98 -1.15 7.71
CA PHE A 38 -19.40 -1.46 6.41
C PHE A 38 -17.87 -1.58 6.46
N SER A 39 -17.23 -1.03 7.51
CA SER A 39 -15.79 -1.18 7.74
C SER A 39 -15.37 -2.65 7.91
N VAL A 40 -16.29 -3.52 8.36
CA VAL A 40 -16.06 -4.98 8.48
C VAL A 40 -15.64 -5.59 7.15
N ILE A 41 -16.22 -5.12 6.03
CA ILE A 41 -15.87 -5.61 4.68
C ILE A 41 -14.41 -5.29 4.37
N PHE A 42 -13.98 -4.06 4.64
CA PHE A 42 -12.58 -3.64 4.45
C PHE A 42 -11.61 -4.39 5.35
N LEU A 43 -11.98 -4.64 6.61
CA LEU A 43 -11.17 -5.45 7.52
C LEU A 43 -11.00 -6.88 7.04
N PHE A 44 -12.08 -7.51 6.56
CA PHE A 44 -12.03 -8.87 6.02
C PHE A 44 -11.14 -8.95 4.78
N PHE A 45 -11.33 -8.07 3.79
CA PHE A 45 -10.48 -8.05 2.61
C PHE A 45 -9.03 -7.75 2.95
N GLY A 46 -8.77 -6.81 3.87
CA GLY A 46 -7.43 -6.53 4.38
C GLY A 46 -6.76 -7.77 5.00
N ALA A 47 -7.49 -8.50 5.84
CA ALA A 47 -7.00 -9.74 6.45
C ALA A 47 -6.67 -10.83 5.41
N VAL A 48 -7.51 -10.98 4.38
CA VAL A 48 -7.28 -11.91 3.26
C VAL A 48 -6.04 -11.51 2.47
N ILE A 49 -5.86 -10.23 2.16
CA ILE A 49 -4.68 -9.72 1.44
C ILE A 49 -3.41 -9.95 2.26
N ILE A 50 -3.43 -9.65 3.56
CA ILE A 50 -2.26 -9.90 4.42
C ILE A 50 -1.95 -11.41 4.47
N THR A 51 -2.98 -12.26 4.58
CA THR A 51 -2.82 -13.71 4.57
C THR A 51 -2.22 -14.21 3.25
N SER A 52 -2.70 -13.72 2.11
CA SER A 52 -2.16 -14.11 0.80
C SER A 52 -0.71 -13.66 0.63
N VAL A 53 -0.37 -12.45 1.05
CA VAL A 53 1.00 -11.95 1.08
C VAL A 53 1.88 -12.87 1.94
N LEU A 54 1.48 -13.18 3.17
CA LEU A 54 2.29 -14.03 4.06
C LEU A 54 2.45 -15.46 3.55
N LEU A 55 1.48 -16.00 2.81
CA LEU A 55 1.56 -17.34 2.23
C LEU A 55 2.33 -17.38 0.90
N LEU A 56 2.25 -16.34 0.08
CA LEU A 56 2.87 -16.27 -1.24
C LEU A 56 4.31 -15.74 -1.19
N PHE A 57 4.65 -14.91 -0.19
CA PHE A 57 6.02 -14.45 -0.04
C PHE A 57 6.92 -15.65 0.31
N PRO A 58 8.01 -15.88 -0.44
CA PRO A 58 8.87 -17.02 -0.22
C PRO A 58 9.46 -16.97 1.18
N ARG A 59 9.15 -17.99 1.96
CA ARG A 59 9.78 -18.26 3.25
C ARG A 59 11.25 -18.60 3.00
N ALA A 60 12.13 -18.30 3.97
CA ALA A 60 13.52 -18.75 3.93
C ALA A 60 13.56 -20.25 3.55
N GLY A 61 14.36 -20.58 2.53
CA GLY A 61 14.46 -21.95 2.03
C GLY A 61 14.93 -22.90 3.14
N GLU A 62 14.42 -24.13 3.12
CA GLU A 62 14.85 -25.18 4.06
C GLU A 62 16.30 -25.61 3.84
N PHE A 63 16.80 -25.40 2.62
CA PHE A 63 18.16 -25.73 2.23
C PHE A 63 19.03 -24.47 2.24
N PRO A 64 20.28 -24.57 2.72
CA PRO A 64 21.24 -23.49 2.54
C PRO A 64 21.36 -23.21 1.03
N ALA A 65 21.15 -21.95 0.66
CA ALA A 65 21.36 -21.53 -0.71
C ALA A 65 22.83 -21.83 -1.07
N PRO A 66 23.12 -22.41 -2.24
CA PRO A 66 24.50 -22.53 -2.70
C PRO A 66 25.16 -21.14 -2.70
N GLU A 67 26.46 -21.10 -2.41
CA GLU A 67 27.28 -19.89 -2.52
C GLU A 67 27.40 -19.48 -3.99
N VAL A 68 26.30 -18.99 -4.55
CA VAL A 68 26.29 -18.32 -5.84
C VAL A 68 26.95 -16.97 -5.62
N GLU A 69 27.98 -16.66 -6.39
CA GLU A 69 28.57 -15.33 -6.44
C GLU A 69 27.43 -14.31 -6.50
N VAL A 70 27.32 -13.48 -5.47
CA VAL A 70 26.22 -12.53 -5.33
C VAL A 70 26.36 -11.49 -6.44
N LYS A 71 25.76 -11.77 -7.59
CA LYS A 71 25.63 -10.78 -8.65
C LYS A 71 24.62 -9.76 -8.15
N ILE A 72 25.12 -8.63 -7.71
CA ILE A 72 24.29 -7.48 -7.29
C ILE A 72 23.52 -7.03 -8.53
N VAL A 73 22.25 -7.44 -8.59
CA VAL A 73 21.28 -6.96 -9.57
C VAL A 73 20.27 -6.08 -8.86
N ASP A 74 19.71 -5.16 -9.61
CA ASP A 74 18.66 -4.29 -9.11
C ASP A 74 17.31 -4.97 -9.26
N ASP A 75 16.85 -5.65 -8.21
CA ASP A 75 15.58 -6.38 -8.19
C ASP A 75 14.37 -5.46 -8.45
N PHE A 76 14.49 -4.17 -8.11
CA PHE A 76 13.40 -3.19 -8.25
C PHE A 76 13.57 -2.27 -9.45
N PHE A 77 14.45 -2.61 -10.39
CA PHE A 77 14.72 -1.78 -11.57
C PHE A 77 13.43 -1.37 -12.28
N ILE A 78 12.59 -2.34 -12.65
CA ILE A 78 11.33 -2.11 -13.37
C ILE A 78 10.36 -1.26 -12.53
N GLY A 79 10.18 -1.62 -11.26
CA GLY A 79 9.30 -0.89 -10.34
C GLY A 79 9.70 0.58 -10.18
N ARG A 80 11.00 0.87 -10.14
CA ARG A 80 11.52 2.24 -10.09
C ARG A 80 11.20 3.03 -11.35
N TYR A 81 11.33 2.44 -12.54
CA TYR A 81 10.98 3.15 -13.79
C TYR A 81 9.48 3.37 -13.94
N VAL A 82 8.64 2.40 -13.52
CA VAL A 82 7.18 2.58 -13.50
C VAL A 82 6.80 3.72 -12.56
N LEU A 83 7.37 3.73 -11.35
CA LEU A 83 7.15 4.81 -10.38
C LEU A 83 7.62 6.16 -10.93
N LEU A 84 8.82 6.21 -11.53
CA LEU A 84 9.38 7.42 -12.12
C LEU A 84 8.51 7.94 -13.27
N ALA A 85 8.02 7.06 -14.15
CA ALA A 85 7.14 7.41 -15.25
C ALA A 85 5.78 7.93 -14.75
N PHE A 86 5.22 7.31 -13.71
CA PHE A 86 3.97 7.77 -13.11
C PHE A 86 4.12 9.14 -12.45
N LEU A 87 5.19 9.34 -11.66
CA LEU A 87 5.51 10.61 -11.03
C LEU A 87 5.81 11.71 -12.06
N SER A 88 6.53 11.40 -13.13
CA SER A 88 6.82 12.38 -14.19
C SER A 88 5.56 12.78 -14.96
N ALA A 89 4.64 11.85 -15.22
CA ALA A 89 3.35 12.15 -15.84
C ALA A 89 2.48 13.07 -14.95
N ILE A 90 2.40 12.78 -13.64
CA ILE A 90 1.69 13.66 -12.68
C ILE A 90 2.34 15.04 -12.63
N PHE A 91 3.67 15.09 -12.53
CA PHE A 91 4.41 16.35 -12.49
C PHE A 91 4.16 17.18 -13.75
N LEU A 92 4.26 16.56 -14.93
CA LEU A 92 4.06 17.25 -16.20
C LEU A 92 2.61 17.72 -16.36
N GLY A 93 1.63 16.89 -15.99
CA GLY A 93 0.22 17.29 -15.96
C GLY A 93 -0.03 18.48 -15.03
N GLY A 94 0.53 18.44 -13.82
CA GLY A 94 0.47 19.55 -12.86
C GLY A 94 1.13 20.83 -13.39
N LEU A 95 2.31 20.71 -14.02
CA LEU A 95 3.01 21.82 -14.65
C LEU A 95 2.16 22.50 -15.73
N PHE A 96 1.52 21.70 -16.60
CA PHE A 96 0.64 22.23 -17.64
C PHE A 96 -0.61 22.91 -17.06
N LEU A 97 -1.21 22.33 -16.03
CA LEU A 97 -2.35 22.96 -15.34
C LEU A 97 -1.95 24.31 -14.72
N VAL A 98 -0.79 24.39 -14.07
CA VAL A 98 -0.28 25.65 -13.52
C VAL A 98 -0.01 26.67 -14.63
N LEU A 99 0.62 26.25 -15.71
CA LEU A 99 0.93 27.13 -16.84
C LEU A 99 -0.35 27.72 -17.45
N ILE A 100 -1.36 26.88 -17.71
CA ILE A 100 -2.62 27.31 -18.34
C ILE A 100 -3.44 28.20 -17.39
N HIS A 101 -3.60 27.79 -16.13
CA HIS A 101 -4.55 28.43 -15.22
C HIS A 101 -3.99 29.57 -14.38
N TYR A 102 -2.67 29.65 -14.20
CA TYR A 102 -2.07 30.68 -13.35
C TYR A 102 -1.12 31.60 -14.09
N VAL A 103 -0.36 31.08 -15.07
CA VAL A 103 0.64 31.87 -15.78
C VAL A 103 0.06 32.51 -17.03
N LEU A 104 -0.75 31.76 -17.79
CA LEU A 104 -1.33 32.20 -19.06
C LEU A 104 -2.71 32.83 -18.93
N GLU A 105 -3.30 32.88 -17.73
CA GLU A 105 -4.58 33.55 -17.53
C GLU A 105 -4.40 35.08 -17.70
N PRO A 106 -5.11 35.72 -18.63
CA PRO A 106 -4.98 37.15 -18.85
C PRO A 106 -5.51 37.93 -17.64
N ILE A 107 -4.64 38.69 -16.98
CA ILE A 107 -5.03 39.62 -15.92
C ILE A 107 -5.49 40.92 -16.57
N TYR A 108 -6.80 41.09 -16.73
CA TYR A 108 -7.36 42.34 -17.21
C TYR A 108 -7.25 43.42 -16.12
N ALA A 109 -6.69 44.58 -16.49
CA ALA A 109 -6.64 45.74 -15.61
C ALA A 109 -8.07 46.22 -15.29
N LYS A 110 -8.29 46.64 -14.03
CA LYS A 110 -9.56 47.29 -13.65
C LYS A 110 -9.76 48.56 -14.51
N PRO A 111 -10.93 48.76 -15.12
CA PRO A 111 -11.17 49.96 -15.92
C PRO A 111 -11.01 51.22 -15.06
N LEU A 112 -10.29 52.21 -15.59
CA LEU A 112 -9.98 53.47 -14.89
C LEU A 112 -11.19 54.40 -14.78
N HIS A 113 -12.19 54.24 -15.64
CA HIS A 113 -13.43 55.01 -15.63
C HIS A 113 -14.63 54.06 -15.61
N SER A 114 -15.49 54.20 -14.58
CA SER A 114 -16.88 53.75 -14.65
C SER A 114 -17.67 54.79 -15.44
N TYR A 115 -18.41 54.36 -16.47
CA TYR A 115 -19.42 55.21 -17.11
C TYR A 115 -20.50 55.65 -16.09
#